data_AF-A0A8T4MM23-F1
#
_entry.id   AF-A0A8T4MM23-F1
#
_cell.length_a   1.000
_cell.length_b   1.000
_cell.length_c   1.000
_cell.angle_alpha   90.00
_cell.angle_beta   90.00
_cell.angle_gamma   90.00
#
_symmetry.space_group_name_H-M   'P 1'
#
loop_
_entity.id
_entity.type
_entity.pdbx_description
1 polymer ?
#
loop_
_entity_poly.entity_id
_entity_poly.type
_entity_poly.pdbx_seq_one_letter_code
_entity_poly.pdbx_strand_id
1 'polypeptide(L)' 'MPKKDDDGYYGVSAFITVALVLTVHYFLLANLNIPSTLHVLIGLFMFFIIVGILNPILKRFWNQTK' A
#
# COMPACT_ATOMS: atom_id res chain seq x y z
N MET A 1 18.79 -9.35 10.26
CA MET A 1 18.88 -8.06 10.97
C MET A 1 18.61 -6.97 9.95
N PRO A 2 17.50 -6.21 10.04
CA PRO A 2 17.32 -5.02 9.20
C PRO A 2 18.51 -4.09 9.46
N LYS A 3 19.12 -3.56 8.39
CA LYS A 3 20.16 -2.55 8.57
C LYS A 3 19.45 -1.32 9.12
N LYS A 4 20.05 -0.64 10.11
CA LYS A 4 19.56 0.61 10.75
C LYS A 4 19.15 1.70 9.75
N ASP A 5 19.65 1.54 8.54
CA ASP A 5 19.47 2.28 7.30
C ASP A 5 18.09 2.10 6.63
N ASP A 6 17.32 1.09 7.02
CA ASP A 6 16.06 0.69 6.37
C ASP A 6 14.81 1.19 7.12
N ASP A 7 14.94 1.66 8.37
CA ASP A 7 13.79 2.09 9.19
C ASP A 7 13.04 3.26 8.54
N GLY A 8 13.78 4.21 7.95
CA GLY A 8 13.21 5.33 7.18
C GLY A 8 12.49 4.86 5.91
N TYR A 9 13.03 3.85 5.23
CA TYR A 9 12.39 3.24 4.06
C TYR A 9 11.06 2.60 4.43
N TYR A 10 11.01 1.81 5.51
CA TYR A 10 9.78 1.16 5.94
C TYR A 10 8.72 2.19 6.37
N GLY A 11 9.11 3.27 7.04
CA GLY A 11 8.20 4.36 7.42
C GLY A 11 7.59 5.07 6.20
N VAL A 12 8.43 5.47 5.23
CA VAL A 12 7.99 6.13 4.01
C VAL A 12 7.14 5.18 3.15
N SER A 13 7.57 3.92 3.00
CA SER A 13 6.84 2.90 2.24
C SER A 13 5.46 2.63 2.83
N ALA A 14 5.36 2.50 4.16
CA ALA A 14 4.09 2.33 4.85
C ALA A 14 3.15 3.52 4.63
N PHE A 15 3.66 4.75 4.77
CA PHE A 15 2.87 5.95 4.54
C PHE A 15 2.32 6.03 3.11
N ILE A 16 3.18 5.85 2.09
CA ILE A 16 2.77 5.90 0.68
C ILE A 16 1.76 4.80 0.38
N THR A 17 1.99 3.59 0.89
CA THR A 17 1.09 2.45 0.69
C THR A 17 -0.29 2.72 1.29
N VAL A 18 -0.36 3.20 2.53
CA VAL A 18 -1.63 3.53 3.19
C VAL A 18 -2.37 4.64 2.44
N ALA A 19 -1.67 5.71 2.04
CA ALA A 19 -2.27 6.81 1.29
C ALA A 19 -2.88 6.33 -0.05
N LEU A 20 -2.16 5.48 -0.78
CA LEU A 20 -2.64 4.87 -2.02
C LEU A 20 -3.85 3.96 -1.78
N VAL A 21 -3.80 3.08 -0.77
CA VAL A 21 -4.90 2.18 -0.44
C VAL A 21 -6.14 2.98 -0.07
N LEU A 22 -6.02 4.04 0.75
CA LEU A 22 -7.15 4.90 1.10
C LEU A 22 -7.71 5.64 -0.11
N THR A 23 -6.84 6.10 -1.01
CA THR A 23 -7.26 6.75 -2.26
C THR A 23 -8.08 5.78 -3.11
N VAL A 24 -7.55 4.59 -3.40
CA VAL A 24 -8.26 3.58 -4.19
C VAL A 24 -9.55 3.16 -3.49
N HIS A 25 -9.52 2.95 -2.17
CA HIS A 25 -10.71 2.56 -1.42
C HIS A 25 -11.81 3.62 -1.48
N TYR A 26 -11.48 4.89 -1.24
CA TYR A 26 -12.45 5.98 -1.23
C TYR A 26 -13.01 6.27 -2.63
N PHE A 27 -12.16 6.33 -3.65
CA PHE A 27 -12.62 6.69 -4.99
C PHE A 27 -13.28 5.53 -5.74
N LEU A 28 -12.77 4.30 -5.59
CA LEU A 28 -13.24 3.15 -6.35
C LEU A 28 -14.34 2.36 -5.64
N LEU A 29 -14.21 2.12 -4.33
CA LEU A 29 -15.11 1.23 -3.61
C LEU A 29 -16.24 1.96 -2.89
N ALA A 30 -16.00 3.13 -2.31
CA ALA A 30 -17.01 3.83 -1.52
C ALA A 30 -18.28 4.22 -2.33
N ASN A 31 -18.16 4.31 -3.65
CA ASN A 31 -19.27 4.63 -4.55
C ASN A 31 -20.03 3.39 -5.06
N LEU A 32 -19.58 2.17 -4.74
CA LEU A 32 -20.24 0.94 -5.17
C LEU A 32 -21.29 0.51 -4.14
N ASN A 33 -22.51 0.29 -4.61
CA ASN A 33 -23.60 -0.24 -3.80
C ASN A 33 -23.47 -1.77 -3.64
N ILE A 34 -22.47 -2.19 -2.86
CA ILE A 34 -22.17 -3.61 -2.58
C ILE A 34 -22.30 -3.91 -1.07
N PRO A 35 -22.62 -5.16 -0.69
CA PRO A 35 -22.63 -5.58 0.71
C PRO A 35 -21.30 -5.31 1.42
N SER A 36 -21.37 -4.88 2.68
CA SER A 36 -20.20 -4.52 3.49
C SER A 36 -19.14 -5.63 3.57
N THR A 37 -19.55 -6.89 3.65
CA THR A 37 -18.63 -8.04 3.66
C THR A 37 -17.82 -8.14 2.38
N LEU A 38 -18.45 -7.97 1.21
CA LEU A 38 -17.76 -7.98 -0.08
C LEU A 38 -16.86 -6.76 -0.22
N HIS A 39 -17.31 -5.60 0.29
CA HIS A 39 -16.52 -4.38 0.30
C HIS A 39 -15.20 -4.54 1.07
N VAL A 40 -15.25 -5.15 2.27
CA VAL A 40 -14.06 -5.45 3.07
C VAL A 40 -13.17 -6.48 2.38
N LEU A 41 -13.73 -7.54 1.79
CA LEU A 41 -12.96 -8.55 1.05
C LEU A 41 -12.21 -7.95 -0.13
N ILE A 42 -12.86 -7.09 -0.92
CA ILE A 42 -12.21 -6.41 -2.05
C ILE A 42 -11.15 -5.42 -1.54
N GLY A 43 -11.45 -4.67 -0.47
CA GLY A 43 -10.48 -3.79 0.18
C GLY A 43 -9.21 -4.54 0.64
N LEU A 44 -9.38 -5.69 1.27
CA LEU A 44 -8.28 -6.55 1.73
C LEU A 44 -7.47 -7.11 0.55
N PHE A 45 -8.15 -7.58 -0.50
CA PHE A 45 -7.48 -8.09 -1.70
C PHE A 45 -6.66 -7.00 -2.41
N MET A 46 -7.22 -5.80 -2.57
CA MET A 46 -6.51 -4.67 -3.14
C MET A 46 -5.30 -4.26 -2.30
N PHE A 47 -5.41 -4.29 -0.97
CA PHE A 47 -4.28 -4.00 -0.08
C PHE A 47 -3.09 -4.92 -0.38
N PHE A 48 -3.31 -6.24 -0.48
CA PHE A 48 -2.24 -7.18 -0.80
C PHE A 48 -1.63 -6.96 -2.18
N ILE A 49 -2.45 -6.66 -3.20
CA ILE A 49 -1.95 -6.34 -4.55
C ILE A 49 -1.06 -5.09 -4.50
N ILE A 50 -1.54 -4.01 -3.88
CA ILE A 50 -0.81 -2.75 -3.80
C ILE A 50 0.49 -2.97 -3.04
N VAL A 51 0.47 -3.57 -1.85
CA VAL A 51 1.67 -3.86 -1.06
C VAL A 51 2.67 -4.71 -1.85
N GLY A 52 2.20 -5.76 -2.54
CA GLY A 52 3.04 -6.66 -3.31
C GLY A 52 3.75 -5.99 -4.48
N ILE A 53 3.07 -5.06 -5.15
CA ILE A 53 3.63 -4.31 -6.30
C ILE A 53 4.48 -3.12 -5.82
N LEU A 54 4.03 -2.39 -4.81
CA LEU A 54 4.64 -1.13 -4.40
C LEU A 54 5.97 -1.34 -3.66
N ASN A 55 6.05 -2.36 -2.80
CA ASN A 55 7.28 -2.66 -2.05
C ASN A 55 8.54 -2.85 -2.92
N PRO A 56 8.55 -3.71 -3.96
CA PRO A 56 9.73 -3.87 -4.79
C PRO A 56 10.07 -2.60 -5.59
N ILE A 57 9.06 -1.82 -5.99
CA ILE A 57 9.24 -0.56 -6.70
C ILE A 57 9.91 0.48 -5.79
N LEU A 58 9.32 0.72 -4.62
CA LEU A 58 9.86 1.67 -3.64
C LEU A 58 11.24 1.27 -3.17
N LYS A 59 11.50 -0.02 -2.98
CA LYS A 59 12.84 -0.53 -2.62
C LYS A 59 13.87 -0.21 -3.69
N ARG A 60 13.53 -0.34 -4.97
CA ARG A 60 14.43 0.03 -6.08
C ARG A 60 14.73 1.52 -6.06
N PHE A 61 13.72 2.38 -5.91
CA PHE A 61 13.92 3.82 -5.85
C PHE A 61 14.76 4.26 -4.64
N TRP A 62 14.48 3.70 -3.46
CA TRP A 62 15.23 4.01 -2.24
C TRP A 62 16.72 3.69 -2.39
N ASN A 63 17.03 2.55 -3.00
CA ASN A 63 18.40 2.12 -3.26
C ASN A 63 19.11 2.98 -4.32
N GLN A 64 18.39 3.74 -5.16
CA GLN A 64 18.99 4.69 -6.10
C GLN A 64 19.25 6.06 -5.48
N THR A 65 18.55 6.40 -4.40
CA THR A 65 18.70 7.67 -3.67
C THR A 65 19.75 7.63 -2.56
N LYS A 66 20.32 6.45 -2.27
CA LYS A 66 21.46 6.24 -1.36
C LYS A 66 22.73 6.00 -2.16
#